data_AF-A0AAW0D1D3-F1
#
_entry.id   AF-A0AAW0D1D3-F1
#
_cell.length_a   1.000
_cell.length_b   1.000
_cell.length_c   1.000
_cell.angle_alpha   90.00
_cell.angle_beta   90.00
_cell.angle_gamma   90.00
#
_symmetry.space_group_name_H-M   'P 1'
#
loop_
_entity.id
_entity.type
_entity.pdbx_description
1 polymer ?
#
loop_
_entity_poly.entity_id
_entity_poly.type
_entity_poly.pdbx_seq_one_letter_code
_entity_poly.pdbx_strand_id
1 'polypeptide(L)'
;MHPRNPYRTPPDFFQLAKSYPPLEPCLISVSGGHSIDFKDENSQRRLTEALLHRDFNISLNVPPNRLCPPVPNRLNYVLWIQDILRATGLSEGTTVLGLDIGTGASAIYPLLSCSLNPTWSFIATDVDKVSLSCARSNAEKNGLSARIQICETTPQALIFSPLQGPDIRVDFTMCNPPFYSSHEDVAASAEAKEFEPNAVCTGADVEMITEGGESAFVGRMVIESVDIGTRCRWYTSMLGKMSSLTQIVTSIREHSIENYGITEFVQGSTRRWAIVWSFDDSRLPDVRASSPNSAASELITLQSVARITNPQIQNLMPPRNTLRQPVRVSDWDAEHLNNVLASVLAAVEGTRVAQLEGSTENPRSFVVYASSNTWSRAARRKQKRDPGQAPAAEVNLVCSLRWILPDPDADSESLGREVTLECQWVRGKDRSLFEGFASHVSRKVTEAVAR
;
A
#
# COMPACT_ATOMS: atom_id res chain seq x y z
N MET A 1 5.85 -12.63 3.07
CA MET A 1 4.39 -12.39 3.17
C MET A 1 4.09 -11.21 4.08
N HIS A 2 2.93 -10.57 3.91
CA HIS A 2 2.46 -9.46 4.73
C HIS A 2 2.32 -9.88 6.22
N PRO A 3 2.61 -9.03 7.23
CA PRO A 3 2.66 -9.43 8.64
C PRO A 3 1.33 -9.97 9.17
N ARG A 4 0.22 -9.37 8.71
CA ARG A 4 -1.17 -9.76 9.03
C ARG A 4 -1.70 -10.93 8.18
N ASN A 5 -0.87 -11.55 7.34
CA ASN A 5 -1.29 -12.69 6.53
C ASN A 5 -1.20 -13.98 7.37
N PRO A 6 -2.32 -14.70 7.62
CA PRO A 6 -2.32 -15.90 8.45
C PRO A 6 -1.49 -17.05 7.86
N TYR A 7 -1.29 -17.04 6.53
CA TYR A 7 -0.53 -18.07 5.82
C TYR A 7 0.99 -17.89 5.90
N ARG A 8 1.48 -16.95 6.73
CA ARG A 8 2.87 -16.94 7.18
C ARG A 8 3.23 -18.25 7.89
N THR A 9 2.26 -18.83 8.56
CA THR A 9 2.31 -20.21 9.04
C THR A 9 1.60 -21.09 8.00
N PRO A 10 2.26 -22.12 7.44
CA PRO A 10 1.62 -23.02 6.50
C PRO A 10 0.35 -23.67 7.10
N PRO A 11 -0.74 -23.81 6.33
CA PRO A 11 -1.95 -24.44 6.82
C PRO A 11 -1.73 -25.93 7.08
N ASP A 12 -2.34 -26.46 8.14
CA ASP A 12 -2.50 -27.90 8.31
C ASP A 12 -3.51 -28.42 7.28
N PHE A 13 -3.01 -29.09 6.24
CA PHE A 13 -3.83 -29.59 5.13
C PHE A 13 -4.82 -30.67 5.57
N PHE A 14 -4.50 -31.46 6.59
CA PHE A 14 -5.40 -32.49 7.11
C PHE A 14 -6.60 -31.85 7.83
N GLN A 15 -6.35 -30.85 8.69
CA GLN A 15 -7.43 -30.09 9.32
C GLN A 15 -8.23 -29.27 8.31
N LEU A 16 -7.56 -28.72 7.30
CA LEU A 16 -8.23 -28.01 6.20
C LEU A 16 -9.19 -28.92 5.44
N ALA A 17 -8.76 -30.14 5.09
CA ALA A 17 -9.63 -31.13 4.43
C ALA A 17 -10.81 -31.57 5.31
N LYS A 18 -10.62 -31.68 6.63
CA LYS A 18 -11.75 -31.92 7.55
C LYS A 18 -12.79 -30.78 7.52
N SER A 19 -12.34 -29.53 7.40
CA SER A 19 -13.23 -28.37 7.31
C SER A 19 -13.85 -28.18 5.91
N TYR A 20 -13.25 -28.78 4.89
CA TYR A 20 -13.71 -28.74 3.50
C TYR A 20 -13.48 -30.11 2.84
N PRO A 21 -14.41 -31.06 3.02
CA PRO A 21 -14.25 -32.46 2.56
C PRO A 21 -13.86 -32.63 1.09
N PRO A 22 -14.26 -31.75 0.13
CA PRO A 22 -13.81 -31.87 -1.25
C PRO A 22 -12.28 -31.77 -1.46
N LEU A 23 -11.50 -31.34 -0.45
CA LEU A 23 -10.03 -31.33 -0.50
C LEU A 23 -9.42 -32.69 -0.14
N GLU A 24 -10.14 -33.57 0.56
CA GLU A 24 -9.63 -34.86 1.05
C GLU A 24 -9.01 -35.74 -0.04
N PRO A 25 -9.61 -35.89 -1.25
CA PRO A 25 -9.03 -36.70 -2.32
C PRO A 25 -7.71 -36.15 -2.89
N CYS A 26 -7.38 -34.88 -2.60
CA CYS A 26 -6.17 -34.22 -3.07
C CYS A 26 -5.00 -34.31 -2.08
N LEU A 27 -5.21 -34.91 -0.90
CA LEU A 27 -4.15 -35.03 0.10
C LEU A 27 -3.13 -36.09 -0.29
N ILE A 28 -1.85 -35.74 -0.13
CA ILE A 28 -0.70 -36.64 -0.25
C ILE A 28 0.02 -36.75 1.08
N SER A 29 0.54 -37.93 1.39
CA SER A 29 1.37 -38.15 2.59
C SER A 29 2.81 -37.68 2.33
N VAL A 30 3.38 -36.96 3.29
CA VAL A 30 4.77 -36.49 3.27
C VAL A 30 5.44 -36.80 4.62
N SER A 31 6.77 -36.76 4.69
CA SER A 31 7.54 -37.12 5.89
C SER A 31 7.22 -36.31 7.16
N GLY A 32 6.49 -35.19 7.02
CA GLY A 32 6.03 -34.34 8.12
C GLY A 32 4.51 -34.22 8.26
N GLY A 33 3.71 -35.08 7.62
CA GLY A 33 2.24 -35.04 7.70
C GLY A 33 1.56 -35.15 6.34
N HIS A 34 0.64 -34.25 6.06
CA HIS A 34 -0.11 -34.21 4.80
C HIS A 34 0.24 -32.94 4.02
N SER A 35 0.25 -33.05 2.70
CA SER A 35 0.39 -31.95 1.74
C SER A 35 -0.64 -32.13 0.63
N ILE A 36 -0.60 -31.28 -0.39
CA ILE A 36 -1.23 -31.51 -1.69
C ILE A 36 -0.16 -31.57 -2.78
N ASP A 37 -0.53 -32.05 -3.96
CA ASP A 37 0.26 -31.85 -5.17
C ASP A 37 0.01 -30.45 -5.74
N PHE A 38 0.98 -29.56 -5.59
CA PHE A 38 0.90 -28.21 -6.15
C PHE A 38 1.05 -28.17 -7.67
N LYS A 39 1.45 -29.27 -8.33
CA LYS A 39 1.44 -29.40 -9.79
C LYS A 39 0.11 -29.90 -10.34
N ASP A 40 -0.81 -30.36 -9.50
CA ASP A 40 -2.15 -30.74 -9.94
C ASP A 40 -3.11 -29.55 -9.88
N GLU A 41 -3.72 -29.22 -11.02
CA GLU A 41 -4.64 -28.08 -11.13
C GLU A 41 -5.87 -28.23 -10.26
N ASN A 42 -6.41 -29.45 -10.17
CA ASN A 42 -7.58 -29.72 -9.35
C ASN A 42 -7.26 -29.55 -7.85
N SER A 43 -6.11 -30.06 -7.40
CA SER A 43 -5.61 -29.89 -6.04
C SER A 43 -5.42 -28.43 -5.66
N GLN A 44 -4.86 -27.60 -6.55
CA GLN A 44 -4.76 -26.16 -6.32
C GLN A 44 -6.13 -25.47 -6.24
N ARG A 45 -7.10 -25.88 -7.08
CA ARG A 45 -8.47 -25.36 -7.04
C ARG A 45 -9.17 -25.73 -5.74
N ARG A 46 -9.12 -27.01 -5.35
CA ARG A 46 -9.69 -27.49 -4.08
C ARG A 46 -9.04 -26.78 -2.88
N LEU A 47 -7.73 -26.55 -2.92
CA LEU A 47 -7.04 -25.79 -1.88
C LEU A 47 -7.56 -24.35 -1.80
N THR A 48 -7.66 -23.66 -2.94
CA THR A 48 -8.15 -22.28 -3.00
C THR A 48 -9.57 -22.18 -2.43
N GLU A 49 -10.46 -23.08 -2.81
CA GLU A 49 -11.82 -23.15 -2.27
C GLU A 49 -11.82 -23.44 -0.77
N ALA A 50 -11.02 -24.39 -0.30
CA ALA A 50 -10.95 -24.76 1.11
C ALA A 50 -10.47 -23.60 2.00
N LEU A 51 -9.42 -22.90 1.56
CA LEU A 51 -8.89 -21.73 2.26
C LEU A 51 -9.93 -20.60 2.32
N LEU A 52 -10.63 -20.33 1.21
CA LEU A 52 -11.68 -19.32 1.16
C LEU A 52 -12.87 -19.66 2.04
N HIS A 53 -13.29 -20.91 2.02
CA HIS A 53 -14.40 -21.41 2.81
C HIS A 53 -14.10 -21.32 4.31
N ARG A 54 -12.97 -21.89 4.75
CA ARG A 54 -12.62 -21.97 6.18
C ARG A 54 -12.29 -20.61 6.78
N ASP A 55 -11.47 -19.80 6.09
CA ASP A 55 -10.85 -18.62 6.71
C ASP A 55 -11.59 -17.31 6.42
N PHE A 56 -12.45 -17.28 5.39
CA PHE A 56 -13.16 -16.07 4.96
C PHE A 56 -14.65 -16.27 4.75
N ASN A 57 -15.17 -17.48 4.97
CA ASN A 57 -16.57 -17.84 4.71
C ASN A 57 -17.00 -17.53 3.27
N ILE A 58 -16.09 -17.73 2.31
CA ILE A 58 -16.33 -17.49 0.89
C ILE A 58 -16.45 -18.83 0.16
N SER A 59 -17.59 -19.03 -0.50
CA SER A 59 -17.81 -20.11 -1.45
C SER A 59 -17.45 -19.66 -2.86
N LEU A 60 -16.39 -20.22 -3.42
CA LEU A 60 -15.92 -19.88 -4.77
C LEU A 60 -16.24 -20.99 -5.78
N ASN A 61 -16.58 -20.60 -7.00
CA ASN A 61 -16.61 -21.49 -8.16
C ASN A 61 -15.87 -20.82 -9.33
N VAL A 62 -14.80 -21.43 -9.83
CA VAL A 62 -14.03 -20.93 -10.99
C VAL A 62 -13.98 -22.02 -12.07
N PRO A 63 -14.35 -21.71 -13.32
CA PRO A 63 -14.24 -22.64 -14.44
C PRO A 63 -12.82 -23.21 -14.60
N PRO A 64 -12.68 -24.46 -15.06
CA PRO A 64 -11.37 -25.11 -15.24
C PRO A 64 -10.46 -24.37 -16.25
N ASN A 65 -11.02 -23.61 -17.18
CA ASN A 65 -10.33 -22.83 -18.21
C ASN A 65 -10.10 -21.35 -17.82
N ARG A 66 -10.14 -21.02 -16.53
CA ARG A 66 -9.87 -19.69 -16.00
C ARG A 66 -8.87 -19.78 -14.86
N LEU A 67 -8.12 -18.70 -14.65
CA LEU A 67 -7.07 -18.66 -13.64
C LEU A 67 -7.65 -18.90 -12.23
N CYS A 68 -7.17 -19.94 -11.55
CA CYS A 68 -7.45 -20.13 -10.14
C CYS A 68 -6.47 -19.30 -9.27
N PRO A 69 -6.93 -18.33 -8.47
CA PRO A 69 -6.04 -17.41 -7.79
C PRO A 69 -5.50 -17.99 -6.46
N PRO A 70 -4.17 -18.04 -6.24
CA PRO A 70 -3.63 -18.46 -4.95
C PRO A 70 -3.93 -17.45 -3.84
N VAL A 71 -4.78 -17.83 -2.88
CA VAL A 71 -5.30 -16.97 -1.80
C VAL A 71 -4.21 -16.19 -1.05
N PRO A 72 -3.07 -16.80 -0.62
CA PRO A 72 -2.06 -16.09 0.14
C PRO A 72 -1.43 -14.91 -0.61
N ASN A 73 -1.35 -14.99 -1.94
CA ASN A 73 -0.84 -13.89 -2.74
C ASN A 73 -1.85 -12.76 -2.89
N ARG A 74 -3.12 -13.09 -3.17
CA ARG A 74 -4.18 -12.09 -3.30
C ARG A 74 -4.42 -11.34 -1.99
N LEU A 75 -4.35 -12.06 -0.87
CA LEU A 75 -4.49 -11.48 0.46
C LEU A 75 -3.38 -10.49 0.80
N ASN A 76 -2.13 -10.70 0.37
CA ASN A 76 -1.06 -9.72 0.60
C ASN A 76 -1.40 -8.35 -0.02
N TYR A 77 -2.02 -8.36 -1.20
CA TYR A 77 -2.44 -7.13 -1.87
C TYR A 77 -3.59 -6.45 -1.12
N VAL A 78 -4.64 -7.19 -0.74
CA VAL A 78 -5.77 -6.66 0.05
C VAL A 78 -5.30 -6.05 1.38
N LEU A 79 -4.41 -6.75 2.09
CA LEU A 79 -3.86 -6.25 3.36
C LEU A 79 -2.99 -5.00 3.16
N TRP A 80 -2.27 -4.91 2.04
CA TRP A 80 -1.49 -3.72 1.70
C TRP A 80 -2.37 -2.51 1.40
N ILE A 81 -3.49 -2.69 0.67
CA ILE A 81 -4.48 -1.62 0.46
C ILE A 81 -5.04 -1.14 1.80
N GLN A 82 -5.41 -2.05 2.71
CA GLN A 82 -5.85 -1.65 4.05
C GLN A 82 -4.81 -0.79 4.79
N ASP A 83 -3.52 -1.13 4.66
CA ASP A 83 -2.45 -0.35 5.29
C ASP A 83 -2.29 1.03 4.64
N ILE A 84 -2.41 1.14 3.31
CA ILE A 84 -2.42 2.42 2.58
C ILE A 84 -3.56 3.31 3.09
N LEU A 85 -4.79 2.79 3.17
CA LEU A 85 -5.95 3.56 3.57
C LEU A 85 -5.86 4.00 5.04
N ARG A 86 -5.49 3.08 5.96
CA ARG A 86 -5.29 3.44 7.38
C ARG A 86 -4.20 4.47 7.57
N ALA A 87 -3.06 4.30 6.89
CA ALA A 87 -1.93 5.22 6.98
C ALA A 87 -2.24 6.63 6.46
N THR A 88 -3.28 6.77 5.64
CA THR A 88 -3.70 8.03 5.03
C THR A 88 -5.00 8.57 5.63
N GLY A 89 -5.38 8.09 6.80
CA GLY A 89 -6.43 8.67 7.65
C GLY A 89 -7.84 8.17 7.37
N LEU A 90 -8.03 7.05 6.65
CA LEU A 90 -9.33 6.37 6.62
C LEU A 90 -9.49 5.54 7.90
N SER A 91 -10.47 5.94 8.72
CA SER A 91 -10.83 5.26 9.95
C SER A 91 -11.54 3.93 9.66
N GLU A 92 -11.42 2.98 10.59
CA GLU A 92 -12.23 1.77 10.55
C GLU A 92 -13.72 2.12 10.58
N GLY A 93 -14.52 1.37 9.81
CA GLY A 93 -15.96 1.63 9.66
C GLY A 93 -16.32 2.74 8.66
N THR A 94 -15.35 3.43 8.06
CA THR A 94 -15.65 4.34 6.93
C THR A 94 -16.12 3.52 5.73
N THR A 95 -17.14 4.01 5.01
CA THR A 95 -17.52 3.40 3.72
C THR A 95 -16.39 3.61 2.72
N VAL A 96 -15.97 2.52 2.08
CA VAL A 96 -14.87 2.53 1.11
C VAL A 96 -15.36 1.95 -0.21
N LEU A 97 -15.05 2.62 -1.31
CA LEU A 97 -15.34 2.13 -2.66
C LEU A 97 -14.05 1.83 -3.42
N GLY A 98 -13.84 0.56 -3.76
CA GLY A 98 -12.72 0.11 -4.60
C GLY A 98 -13.12 -0.08 -6.06
N LEU A 99 -12.15 0.07 -6.97
CA LEU A 99 -12.27 -0.34 -8.37
C LEU A 99 -11.30 -1.50 -8.66
N ASP A 100 -11.82 -2.68 -8.92
CA ASP A 100 -11.04 -3.85 -9.36
C ASP A 100 -11.04 -3.94 -10.89
N ILE A 101 -9.86 -3.95 -11.50
CA ILE A 101 -9.67 -3.91 -12.95
C ILE A 101 -9.19 -5.28 -13.44
N GLY A 102 -10.03 -5.97 -14.20
CA GLY A 102 -9.78 -7.36 -14.61
C GLY A 102 -10.06 -8.31 -13.45
N THR A 103 -11.30 -8.30 -12.96
CA THR A 103 -11.69 -9.05 -11.74
C THR A 103 -11.62 -10.58 -11.92
N GLY A 104 -11.65 -11.04 -13.17
CA GLY A 104 -11.61 -12.44 -13.56
C GLY A 104 -12.84 -13.22 -13.10
N ALA A 105 -12.90 -14.50 -13.46
CA ALA A 105 -14.03 -15.36 -13.09
C ALA A 105 -14.24 -15.50 -11.57
N SER A 106 -13.17 -15.30 -10.80
CA SER A 106 -13.17 -15.48 -9.35
C SER A 106 -13.75 -14.29 -8.58
N ALA A 107 -13.65 -13.05 -9.09
CA ALA A 107 -13.86 -11.83 -8.32
C ALA A 107 -13.10 -11.82 -6.97
N ILE A 108 -11.91 -12.43 -6.93
CA ILE A 108 -11.21 -12.74 -5.68
C ILE A 108 -10.90 -11.52 -4.82
N TYR A 109 -10.52 -10.39 -5.43
CA TYR A 109 -10.20 -9.19 -4.66
C TYR A 109 -11.44 -8.53 -4.06
N PRO A 110 -12.54 -8.30 -4.80
CA PRO A 110 -13.81 -7.85 -4.22
C PRO A 110 -14.30 -8.77 -3.10
N LEU A 111 -14.32 -10.09 -3.33
CA LEU A 111 -14.81 -11.06 -2.34
C LEU A 111 -13.99 -11.02 -1.04
N LEU A 112 -12.66 -11.17 -1.13
CA LEU A 112 -11.78 -11.13 0.04
C LEU A 112 -11.90 -9.80 0.79
N SER A 113 -11.92 -8.70 0.05
CA SER A 113 -11.98 -7.36 0.64
C SER A 113 -13.30 -7.10 1.34
N CYS A 114 -14.44 -7.48 0.73
CA CYS A 114 -15.76 -7.35 1.34
C CYS A 114 -15.99 -8.31 2.51
N SER A 115 -15.38 -9.50 2.50
CA SER A 115 -15.40 -10.43 3.64
C SER A 115 -14.63 -9.86 4.84
N LEU A 116 -13.44 -9.29 4.60
CA LEU A 116 -12.61 -8.71 5.64
C LEU A 116 -13.08 -7.33 6.13
N ASN A 117 -13.85 -6.60 5.31
CA ASN A 117 -14.26 -5.24 5.61
C ASN A 117 -15.76 -5.05 5.28
N PRO A 118 -16.64 -5.00 6.31
CA PRO A 118 -18.09 -4.91 6.10
C PRO A 118 -18.56 -3.66 5.36
N THR A 119 -17.80 -2.56 5.45
CA THR A 119 -18.15 -1.25 4.86
C THR A 119 -17.54 -1.04 3.48
N TRP A 120 -16.82 -2.02 2.94
CA TRP A 120 -16.23 -1.92 1.61
C TRP A 120 -17.20 -2.40 0.54
N SER A 121 -17.23 -1.65 -0.56
CA SER A 121 -17.93 -1.96 -1.80
C SER A 121 -16.97 -1.86 -2.98
N PHE A 122 -17.34 -2.45 -4.11
CA PHE A 122 -16.52 -2.54 -5.30
C PHE A 122 -17.31 -2.27 -6.56
N ILE A 123 -16.68 -1.56 -7.48
CA ILE A 123 -16.92 -1.69 -8.91
C ILE A 123 -15.85 -2.66 -9.42
N ALA A 124 -16.25 -3.70 -10.13
CA ALA A 124 -15.33 -4.72 -10.64
C ALA A 124 -15.55 -4.88 -12.15
N THR A 125 -14.51 -4.63 -12.94
CA THR A 125 -14.58 -4.64 -14.40
C THR A 125 -13.89 -5.86 -14.99
N ASP A 126 -14.41 -6.33 -16.12
CA ASP A 126 -13.74 -7.33 -16.95
C ASP A 126 -14.21 -7.24 -18.40
N VAL A 127 -13.41 -7.74 -19.33
CA VAL A 127 -13.72 -7.81 -20.77
C VAL A 127 -14.29 -9.17 -21.17
N ASP A 128 -14.04 -10.22 -20.39
CA ASP A 128 -14.45 -11.58 -20.71
C ASP A 128 -15.85 -11.89 -20.14
N LYS A 129 -16.81 -12.17 -21.02
CA LYS A 129 -18.20 -12.44 -20.64
C LYS A 129 -18.36 -13.67 -19.75
N VAL A 130 -17.52 -14.69 -19.92
CA VAL A 130 -17.55 -15.89 -19.08
C VAL A 130 -17.07 -15.55 -17.67
N SER A 131 -15.96 -14.82 -17.55
CA SER A 131 -15.46 -14.29 -16.28
C SER A 131 -16.49 -13.42 -15.58
N LEU A 132 -17.15 -12.49 -16.29
CA LEU A 132 -18.20 -11.65 -15.72
C LEU A 132 -19.40 -12.45 -15.19
N SER A 133 -19.83 -13.48 -15.93
CA SER A 133 -20.92 -14.36 -15.50
C SER A 133 -20.55 -15.11 -14.22
N CYS A 134 -19.34 -15.67 -14.15
CA CYS A 134 -18.85 -16.37 -12.96
C CYS A 134 -18.65 -15.43 -11.77
N ALA A 135 -18.09 -14.24 -12.00
CA ALA A 135 -17.91 -13.20 -10.99
C ALA A 135 -19.25 -12.78 -10.36
N ARG A 136 -20.30 -12.57 -11.19
CA ARG A 136 -21.66 -12.28 -10.70
C ARG A 136 -22.19 -13.42 -9.85
N SER A 137 -22.11 -14.66 -10.34
CA SER A 137 -22.58 -15.83 -9.58
C SER A 137 -21.83 -16.00 -8.26
N ASN A 138 -20.52 -15.76 -8.24
CA ASN A 138 -19.72 -15.81 -7.01
C ASN A 138 -20.12 -14.69 -6.03
N ALA A 139 -20.35 -13.46 -6.50
CA ALA A 139 -20.84 -12.38 -5.63
C ALA A 139 -22.24 -12.69 -5.06
N GLU A 140 -23.16 -13.21 -5.89
CA GLU A 140 -24.51 -13.62 -5.48
C GLU A 140 -24.49 -14.74 -4.45
N LYS A 141 -23.72 -15.80 -4.71
CA LYS A 141 -23.61 -16.97 -3.81
C LYS A 141 -23.12 -16.59 -2.42
N ASN A 142 -22.34 -15.52 -2.31
CA ASN A 142 -21.79 -15.04 -1.03
C ASN A 142 -22.62 -13.88 -0.43
N GLY A 143 -23.78 -13.53 -1.00
CA GLY A 143 -24.64 -12.46 -0.50
C GLY A 143 -24.02 -11.06 -0.66
N LEU A 144 -23.15 -10.86 -1.64
CA LEU A 144 -22.36 -9.64 -1.83
C LEU A 144 -22.79 -8.80 -3.04
N SER A 145 -23.86 -9.16 -3.75
CA SER A 145 -24.31 -8.44 -4.96
C SER A 145 -24.62 -6.96 -4.72
N ALA A 146 -25.08 -6.59 -3.52
CA ALA A 146 -25.34 -5.20 -3.16
C ALA A 146 -24.05 -4.38 -2.94
N ARG A 147 -22.92 -5.04 -2.70
CA ARG A 147 -21.61 -4.40 -2.45
C ARG A 147 -20.63 -4.57 -3.60
N ILE A 148 -20.83 -5.55 -4.49
CA ILE A 148 -19.92 -5.83 -5.61
C ILE A 148 -20.70 -5.67 -6.92
N GLN A 149 -20.48 -4.54 -7.59
CA GLN A 149 -21.06 -4.25 -8.90
C GLN A 149 -20.12 -4.77 -10.01
N ILE A 150 -20.58 -5.77 -10.76
CA ILE A 150 -19.84 -6.37 -11.88
C ILE A 150 -20.20 -5.66 -13.19
N CYS A 151 -19.23 -4.98 -13.79
CA CYS A 151 -19.38 -4.16 -15.00
C CYS A 151 -18.60 -4.75 -16.19
N GLU A 152 -19.26 -4.87 -17.34
CA GLU A 152 -18.59 -5.23 -18.59
C GLU A 152 -17.82 -4.03 -19.14
N THR A 153 -16.62 -4.26 -19.66
CA THR A 153 -15.84 -3.27 -20.43
C THR A 153 -15.32 -3.90 -21.73
N THR A 154 -14.69 -3.11 -22.60
CA THR A 154 -14.08 -3.58 -23.85
C THR A 154 -12.58 -3.28 -23.86
N PRO A 155 -11.77 -4.04 -24.62
CA PRO A 155 -10.33 -3.76 -24.71
C PRO A 155 -9.98 -2.35 -25.24
N GLN A 156 -10.88 -1.73 -26.00
CA GLN A 156 -10.74 -0.38 -26.55
C GLN A 156 -11.25 0.72 -25.60
N ALA A 157 -12.02 0.37 -24.58
CA ALA A 157 -12.50 1.32 -23.60
C ALA A 157 -11.35 1.81 -22.71
N LEU A 158 -11.55 3.00 -22.12
CA LEU A 158 -10.67 3.50 -21.07
C LEU A 158 -10.70 2.53 -19.88
N ILE A 159 -9.53 2.26 -19.31
CA ILE A 159 -9.38 1.41 -18.13
C ILE A 159 -10.20 1.97 -16.96
N PHE A 160 -10.17 3.30 -16.79
CA PHE A 160 -10.97 3.98 -15.77
C PHE A 160 -12.31 4.50 -16.29
N SER A 161 -12.91 3.82 -17.28
CA SER A 161 -14.25 4.16 -17.79
C SER A 161 -15.33 4.33 -16.70
N PRO A 162 -15.37 3.55 -15.60
CA PRO A 162 -16.33 3.78 -14.51
C PRO A 162 -16.15 5.13 -13.79
N LEU A 163 -14.98 5.77 -13.91
CA LEU A 163 -14.66 7.02 -13.24
C LEU A 163 -14.80 8.24 -14.15
N GLN A 164 -15.30 8.10 -15.38
CA GLN A 164 -15.39 9.20 -16.34
C GLN A 164 -16.44 10.26 -15.93
N GLY A 165 -17.52 9.86 -15.25
CA GLY A 165 -18.49 10.78 -14.67
C GLY A 165 -17.91 11.53 -13.45
N PRO A 166 -18.37 12.76 -13.15
CA PRO A 166 -17.89 13.54 -12.00
C PRO A 166 -18.37 12.99 -10.65
N ASP A 167 -19.44 12.20 -10.65
CA ASP A 167 -20.14 11.76 -9.44
C ASP A 167 -19.53 10.53 -8.78
N ILE A 168 -18.72 9.76 -9.52
CA ILE A 168 -18.11 8.54 -9.02
C ILE A 168 -16.68 8.83 -8.56
N ARG A 169 -16.44 8.61 -7.27
CA ARG A 169 -15.12 8.68 -6.65
C ARG A 169 -14.83 7.34 -5.98
N VAL A 170 -13.58 6.92 -6.05
CA VAL A 170 -13.12 5.66 -5.44
C VAL A 170 -11.93 5.93 -4.53
N ASP A 171 -11.82 5.16 -3.45
CA ASP A 171 -10.72 5.26 -2.51
C ASP A 171 -9.46 4.57 -3.04
N PHE A 172 -9.62 3.56 -3.89
CA PHE A 172 -8.50 2.94 -4.55
C PHE A 172 -8.89 2.22 -5.84
N THR A 173 -7.91 2.02 -6.71
CA THR A 173 -7.97 0.98 -7.74
C THR A 173 -7.07 -0.19 -7.34
N MET A 174 -7.38 -1.39 -7.82
CA MET A 174 -6.49 -2.53 -7.78
C MET A 174 -6.51 -3.27 -9.11
N CYS A 175 -5.37 -3.79 -9.50
CA CYS A 175 -5.22 -4.49 -10.77
C CYS A 175 -4.15 -5.57 -10.65
N ASN A 176 -4.45 -6.75 -11.18
CA ASN A 176 -3.45 -7.76 -11.50
C ASN A 176 -3.42 -7.91 -13.02
N PRO A 177 -2.55 -7.18 -13.73
CA PRO A 177 -2.60 -7.09 -15.18
C PRO A 177 -2.25 -8.43 -15.85
N PRO A 178 -2.69 -8.65 -17.10
CA PRO A 178 -2.18 -9.75 -17.91
C PRO A 178 -0.65 -9.65 -18.06
N PHE A 179 0.05 -10.76 -17.88
CA PHE A 179 1.51 -10.78 -17.69
C PHE A 179 2.35 -10.76 -18.98
N TYR A 180 1.79 -11.21 -20.10
CA TYR A 180 2.55 -11.55 -21.31
C TYR A 180 2.14 -10.67 -22.49
N SER A 181 3.10 -10.34 -23.38
CA SER A 181 2.78 -9.57 -24.58
C SER A 181 2.30 -10.43 -25.76
N SER A 182 2.64 -11.72 -25.74
CA SER A 182 2.31 -12.70 -26.77
C SER A 182 2.42 -14.13 -26.22
N HIS A 183 2.03 -15.13 -27.01
CA HIS A 183 2.28 -16.54 -26.69
C HIS A 183 3.78 -16.90 -26.69
N GLU A 184 4.59 -16.23 -27.51
CA GLU A 184 6.04 -16.40 -27.57
C GLU A 184 6.69 -15.93 -26.26
N ASP A 185 6.19 -14.83 -25.70
CA ASP A 185 6.60 -14.32 -24.38
C ASP A 185 6.26 -15.29 -23.23
N VAL A 186 5.15 -16.02 -23.34
CA VAL A 186 4.78 -17.08 -22.38
C VAL A 186 5.84 -18.18 -22.42
N ALA A 187 6.19 -18.66 -23.62
CA ALA A 187 7.20 -19.70 -23.83
C ALA A 187 8.60 -19.27 -23.36
N ALA A 188 9.07 -18.10 -23.79
CA ALA A 188 10.37 -17.56 -23.38
C ALA A 188 10.47 -17.34 -21.86
N SER A 189 9.39 -16.90 -21.22
CA SER A 189 9.34 -16.75 -19.75
C SER A 189 9.29 -18.08 -19.00
N ALA A 190 8.83 -19.16 -19.65
CA ALA A 190 8.88 -20.50 -19.10
C ALA A 190 10.29 -21.10 -19.23
N GLU A 191 10.97 -20.89 -20.37
CA GLU A 191 12.33 -21.33 -20.64
C GLU A 191 13.39 -20.60 -19.79
N ALA A 192 13.18 -19.32 -19.50
CA ALA A 192 14.10 -18.53 -18.66
C ALA A 192 14.09 -18.90 -17.17
N LYS A 193 13.17 -19.78 -16.74
CA LYS A 193 13.14 -20.28 -15.35
C LYS A 193 14.03 -21.52 -15.25
N GLU A 194 15.09 -21.40 -14.47
CA GLU A 194 16.06 -22.48 -14.19
C GLU A 194 15.42 -23.69 -13.48
N PHE A 195 14.24 -23.51 -12.88
CA PHE A 195 13.43 -24.55 -12.25
C PHE A 195 11.98 -24.47 -12.72
N GLU A 196 11.32 -25.64 -12.86
CA GLU A 196 9.90 -25.69 -13.15
C GLU A 196 9.09 -24.90 -12.10
N PRO A 197 8.03 -24.17 -12.49
CA PRO A 197 7.15 -23.51 -11.54
C PRO A 197 6.59 -24.52 -10.53
N ASN A 198 6.57 -24.14 -9.26
CA ASN A 198 5.96 -24.96 -8.20
C ASN A 198 4.43 -25.07 -8.33
N ALA A 199 3.81 -24.33 -9.25
CA ALA A 199 2.36 -24.31 -9.49
C ALA A 199 2.05 -24.11 -10.98
N VAL A 200 1.04 -24.84 -11.47
CA VAL A 200 0.50 -24.70 -12.84
C VAL A 200 -0.22 -23.37 -13.03
N CYS A 201 -0.02 -22.75 -14.20
CA CYS A 201 -0.71 -21.53 -14.61
C CYS A 201 -1.92 -21.88 -15.48
N THR A 202 -3.13 -21.73 -14.94
CA THR A 202 -4.41 -22.14 -15.56
C THR A 202 -5.20 -20.99 -16.21
N GLY A 203 -4.55 -19.86 -16.45
CA GLY A 203 -5.21 -18.67 -17.02
C GLY A 203 -5.61 -18.87 -18.47
N ALA A 204 -6.73 -18.26 -18.87
CA ALA A 204 -7.05 -18.14 -20.30
C ALA A 204 -6.13 -17.10 -20.96
N ASP A 205 -5.94 -17.17 -22.28
CA ASP A 205 -5.12 -16.20 -23.02
C ASP A 205 -5.57 -14.75 -22.77
N VAL A 206 -6.87 -14.51 -22.68
CA VAL A 206 -7.46 -13.20 -22.36
C VAL A 206 -7.12 -12.68 -20.95
N GLU A 207 -6.76 -13.56 -20.01
CA GLU A 207 -6.32 -13.21 -18.65
C GLU A 207 -4.79 -13.11 -18.54
N MET A 208 -4.06 -13.64 -19.52
CA MET A 208 -2.61 -13.78 -19.47
C MET A 208 -1.87 -12.89 -20.47
N ILE A 209 -2.48 -12.57 -21.61
CA ILE A 209 -1.86 -11.87 -22.73
C ILE A 209 -2.57 -10.53 -22.99
N THR A 210 -1.79 -9.46 -23.13
CA THR A 210 -2.23 -8.15 -23.61
C THR A 210 -1.14 -7.55 -24.49
N GLU A 211 -1.49 -6.77 -25.50
CA GLU A 211 -0.49 -6.10 -26.33
C GLU A 211 0.49 -5.27 -25.47
N GLY A 212 1.79 -5.49 -25.66
CA GLY A 212 2.86 -4.86 -24.86
C GLY A 212 2.98 -5.36 -23.40
N GLY A 213 2.21 -6.38 -23.01
CA GLY A 213 2.26 -7.05 -21.71
C GLY A 213 1.88 -6.15 -20.52
N GLU A 214 2.26 -6.59 -19.33
CA GLU A 214 1.91 -5.88 -18.08
C GLU A 214 2.41 -4.42 -18.05
N SER A 215 3.56 -4.15 -18.69
CA SER A 215 4.14 -2.80 -18.74
C SER A 215 3.28 -1.83 -19.56
N ALA A 216 2.80 -2.24 -20.73
CA ALA A 216 1.95 -1.37 -21.55
C ALA A 216 0.58 -1.15 -20.89
N PHE A 217 0.02 -2.20 -20.27
CA PHE A 217 -1.25 -2.10 -19.57
C PHE A 217 -1.17 -1.11 -18.39
N VAL A 218 -0.19 -1.27 -17.50
CA VAL A 218 -0.03 -0.39 -16.35
C VAL A 218 0.48 0.99 -16.78
N GLY A 219 1.25 1.10 -17.87
CA GLY A 219 1.62 2.38 -18.48
C GLY A 219 0.38 3.17 -18.92
N ARG A 220 -0.60 2.52 -19.55
CA ARG A 220 -1.90 3.14 -19.86
C ARG A 220 -2.64 3.58 -18.59
N MET A 221 -2.62 2.76 -17.52
CA MET A 221 -3.19 3.19 -16.23
C MET A 221 -2.53 4.46 -15.70
N VAL A 222 -1.20 4.60 -15.80
CA VAL A 222 -0.52 5.84 -15.38
C VAL A 222 -1.00 7.03 -16.22
N ILE A 223 -1.03 6.88 -17.56
CA ILE A 223 -1.45 7.93 -18.49
C ILE A 223 -2.90 8.35 -18.22
N GLU A 224 -3.86 7.41 -18.21
CA GLU A 224 -5.27 7.72 -17.97
C GLU A 224 -5.51 8.30 -16.57
N SER A 225 -4.70 7.93 -15.57
CA SER A 225 -4.86 8.43 -14.20
C SER A 225 -4.63 9.94 -14.09
N VAL A 226 -3.87 10.54 -15.01
CA VAL A 226 -3.64 12.00 -15.06
C VAL A 226 -4.95 12.75 -15.24
N ASP A 227 -5.82 12.28 -16.13
CA ASP A 227 -7.14 12.89 -16.40
C ASP A 227 -8.18 12.54 -15.32
N ILE A 228 -8.05 11.38 -14.68
CA ILE A 228 -8.92 11.02 -13.55
C ILE A 228 -8.56 11.84 -12.30
N GLY A 229 -7.27 12.11 -12.07
CA GLY A 229 -6.77 12.98 -11.01
C GLY A 229 -7.18 12.48 -9.63
N THR A 230 -7.81 13.36 -8.84
CA THR A 230 -8.21 13.08 -7.44
C THR A 230 -9.57 12.40 -7.30
N ARG A 231 -10.19 11.94 -8.41
CA ARG A 231 -11.41 11.11 -8.35
C ARG A 231 -11.12 9.71 -7.82
N CYS A 232 -9.90 9.21 -8.02
CA CYS A 232 -9.38 8.06 -7.29
C CYS A 232 -8.33 8.54 -6.29
N ARG A 233 -8.47 8.13 -5.03
CA ARG A 233 -7.52 8.52 -3.98
C ARG A 233 -6.19 7.80 -4.12
N TRP A 234 -6.20 6.49 -4.39
CA TRP A 234 -4.97 5.69 -4.58
C TRP A 234 -5.09 4.75 -5.78
N TYR A 235 -4.31 5.01 -6.81
CA TYR A 235 -4.17 4.08 -7.93
C TYR A 235 -3.16 3.02 -7.56
N THR A 236 -3.46 1.75 -7.80
CA THR A 236 -2.51 0.66 -7.56
C THR A 236 -2.54 -0.40 -8.65
N SER A 237 -1.39 -1.06 -8.85
CA SER A 237 -1.29 -2.27 -9.67
C SER A 237 -0.23 -3.21 -9.11
N MET A 238 -0.49 -4.53 -9.20
CA MET A 238 0.54 -5.56 -9.03
C MET A 238 1.36 -5.71 -10.32
N LEU A 239 2.61 -6.15 -10.19
CA LEU A 239 3.54 -6.39 -11.28
C LEU A 239 4.26 -7.74 -11.08
N GLY A 240 4.35 -8.50 -12.17
CA GLY A 240 5.00 -9.80 -12.27
C GLY A 240 6.51 -9.73 -12.44
N LYS A 241 7.02 -8.65 -13.06
CA LYS A 241 8.43 -8.49 -13.47
C LYS A 241 9.06 -7.21 -12.92
N MET A 242 10.33 -7.28 -12.53
CA MET A 242 11.10 -6.12 -12.08
C MET A 242 11.34 -5.11 -13.22
N SER A 243 11.52 -5.59 -14.45
CA SER A 243 11.68 -4.74 -15.64
C SER A 243 10.44 -3.88 -15.89
N SER A 244 9.25 -4.45 -15.68
CA SER A 244 7.98 -3.72 -15.75
C SER A 244 7.90 -2.62 -14.70
N LEU A 245 8.28 -2.92 -13.45
CA LEU A 245 8.35 -1.90 -12.40
C LEU A 245 9.24 -0.71 -12.79
N THR A 246 10.43 -0.97 -13.34
CA THR A 246 11.31 0.10 -13.82
C THR A 246 10.64 0.98 -14.87
N GLN A 247 9.96 0.38 -15.85
CA GLN A 247 9.26 1.10 -16.92
C GLN A 247 8.10 1.95 -16.37
N ILE A 248 7.32 1.41 -15.44
CA ILE A 248 6.21 2.15 -14.83
C ILE A 248 6.71 3.33 -13.99
N VAL A 249 7.80 3.15 -13.23
CA VAL A 249 8.40 4.25 -12.45
C VAL A 249 8.93 5.36 -13.36
N THR A 250 9.51 5.01 -14.52
CA THR A 250 9.89 6.00 -15.53
C THR A 250 8.67 6.79 -16.00
N SER A 251 7.58 6.11 -16.36
CA SER A 251 6.34 6.76 -16.81
C SER A 251 5.72 7.67 -15.73
N ILE A 252 5.70 7.24 -14.46
CA ILE A 252 5.26 8.04 -13.31
C ILE A 252 6.07 9.34 -13.21
N ARG A 253 7.40 9.26 -13.38
CA ARG A 253 8.29 10.43 -13.31
C ARG A 253 8.10 11.37 -14.49
N GLU A 254 7.91 10.84 -15.70
CA GLU A 254 7.63 11.64 -16.91
C GLU A 254 6.34 12.46 -16.76
N HIS A 255 5.33 11.91 -16.08
CA HIS A 255 4.08 12.61 -15.78
C HIS A 255 4.13 13.43 -14.48
N SER A 256 5.32 13.66 -13.90
CA SER A 256 5.54 14.46 -12.68
C SER A 256 4.74 13.98 -11.46
N ILE A 257 4.49 12.68 -11.35
CA ILE A 257 3.78 12.08 -10.22
C ILE A 257 4.79 11.78 -9.10
N GLU A 258 4.88 12.66 -8.11
CA GLU A 258 5.82 12.50 -7.00
C GLU A 258 5.29 11.61 -5.86
N ASN A 259 3.98 11.50 -5.73
CA ASN A 259 3.33 10.75 -4.65
C ASN A 259 3.07 9.31 -5.08
N TYR A 260 4.11 8.49 -5.04
CA TYR A 260 4.03 7.05 -5.31
C TYR A 260 4.75 6.23 -4.23
N GLY A 261 4.56 4.93 -4.26
CA GLY A 261 5.16 3.97 -3.34
C GLY A 261 5.26 2.59 -3.97
N ILE A 262 6.17 1.76 -3.48
CA ILE A 262 6.44 0.43 -4.00
C ILE A 262 6.53 -0.55 -2.83
N THR A 263 5.95 -1.73 -3.01
CA THR A 263 6.10 -2.86 -2.10
C THR A 263 6.46 -4.15 -2.87
N GLU A 264 6.80 -5.20 -2.14
CA GLU A 264 6.96 -6.55 -2.68
C GLU A 264 6.11 -7.57 -1.92
N PHE A 265 5.59 -8.54 -2.66
CA PHE A 265 4.89 -9.71 -2.14
C PHE A 265 5.73 -10.94 -2.43
N VAL A 266 6.26 -11.54 -1.36
CA VAL A 266 7.07 -12.76 -1.43
C VAL A 266 6.30 -13.93 -0.79
N GLN A 267 6.04 -14.97 -1.58
CA GLN A 267 5.46 -16.26 -1.16
C GLN A 267 6.29 -17.41 -1.74
N GLY A 268 7.02 -18.13 -0.88
CA GLY A 268 7.97 -19.15 -1.34
C GLY A 268 8.98 -18.56 -2.32
N SER A 269 9.14 -19.18 -3.48
CA SER A 269 10.00 -18.70 -4.58
C SER A 269 9.36 -17.60 -5.44
N THR A 270 8.06 -17.35 -5.30
CA THR A 270 7.35 -16.37 -6.14
C THR A 270 7.46 -14.98 -5.52
N ARG A 271 8.06 -14.06 -6.28
CA ARG A 271 8.09 -12.63 -5.98
C ARG A 271 7.16 -11.88 -6.93
N ARG A 272 6.40 -10.94 -6.38
CA ARG A 272 5.63 -9.93 -7.11
C ARG A 272 5.94 -8.56 -6.53
N TRP A 273 5.81 -7.53 -7.34
CA TRP A 273 5.88 -6.14 -6.88
C TRP A 273 4.49 -5.55 -6.92
N ALA A 274 4.27 -4.48 -6.17
CA ALA A 274 3.09 -3.64 -6.37
C ALA A 274 3.49 -2.17 -6.24
N ILE A 275 2.83 -1.35 -7.05
CA ILE A 275 3.04 0.09 -7.10
C ILE A 275 1.74 0.80 -6.74
N VAL A 276 1.86 1.91 -6.03
CA VAL A 276 0.77 2.80 -5.64
C VAL A 276 1.13 4.22 -6.03
N TRP A 277 0.19 5.01 -6.51
CA TRP A 277 0.38 6.44 -6.76
C TRP A 277 -0.91 7.24 -6.53
N SER A 278 -0.78 8.56 -6.38
CA SER A 278 -1.90 9.45 -6.12
C SER A 278 -1.64 10.89 -6.57
N PHE A 279 -2.71 11.60 -6.92
CA PHE A 279 -2.71 13.04 -7.20
C PHE A 279 -3.21 13.88 -6.00
N ASP A 280 -3.61 13.19 -4.93
CA ASP A 280 -4.08 13.81 -3.70
C ASP A 280 -2.91 14.37 -2.87
N ASP A 281 -3.23 15.19 -1.87
CA ASP A 281 -2.27 15.80 -0.96
C ASP A 281 -1.83 14.84 0.16
N SER A 282 -2.54 13.75 0.40
CA SER A 282 -2.21 12.75 1.42
C SER A 282 -0.92 12.02 1.06
N ARG A 283 0.01 11.89 2.00
CA ARG A 283 1.33 11.28 1.79
C ARG A 283 1.45 9.96 2.56
N LEU A 284 1.97 8.93 1.89
CA LEU A 284 2.26 7.65 2.53
C LEU A 284 3.44 7.79 3.50
N PRO A 285 3.37 7.21 4.70
CA PRO A 285 4.52 7.18 5.60
C PRO A 285 5.62 6.28 5.03
N ASP A 286 6.89 6.65 5.27
CA ASP A 286 8.02 5.81 4.87
C ASP A 286 8.14 4.53 5.70
N VAL A 287 7.47 4.45 6.85
CA VAL A 287 7.48 3.31 7.78
C VAL A 287 6.07 3.13 8.34
N ARG A 288 5.60 1.89 8.58
CA ARG A 288 4.33 1.68 9.30
C ARG A 288 4.38 2.33 10.68
N ALA A 289 3.35 3.09 11.04
CA ALA A 289 3.08 3.37 12.43
C ALA A 289 2.73 2.05 13.12
N SER A 290 3.45 1.69 14.19
CA SER A 290 3.05 0.61 15.09
C SER A 290 1.64 0.92 15.61
N SER A 291 0.73 -0.06 15.51
CA SER A 291 -0.58 0.07 16.15
C SER A 291 -0.38 0.18 17.67
N PRO A 292 -1.08 1.08 18.38
CA PRO A 292 -0.87 1.28 19.82
C PRO A 292 -1.24 0.08 20.71
N ASN A 293 -1.90 -0.97 20.19
CA ASN A 293 -2.56 -1.99 21.02
C ASN A 293 -2.19 -3.45 20.68
N SER A 294 -0.94 -3.76 20.31
CA SER A 294 -0.53 -5.17 20.29
C SER A 294 0.83 -5.37 20.96
N ALA A 295 0.84 -6.19 22.02
CA ALA A 295 2.02 -6.74 22.70
C ALA A 295 2.96 -7.59 21.80
N ALA A 296 2.83 -7.46 20.48
CA ALA A 296 3.73 -8.00 19.46
C ALA A 296 4.77 -6.96 19.03
N SER A 297 5.12 -6.02 19.91
CA SER A 297 6.00 -4.86 19.63
C SER A 297 7.47 -5.28 19.40
N GLU A 298 7.88 -6.47 19.82
CA GLU A 298 9.31 -6.85 19.77
C GLU A 298 9.80 -7.53 18.47
N LEU A 299 8.97 -7.74 17.44
CA LEU A 299 9.48 -8.34 16.17
C LEU A 299 8.68 -8.00 14.90
N ILE A 300 7.82 -6.98 14.93
CA ILE A 300 7.28 -6.42 13.69
C ILE A 300 8.35 -5.50 13.12
N THR A 301 9.26 -6.11 12.34
CA THR A 301 10.17 -5.39 11.45
C THR A 301 9.38 -4.23 10.82
N LEU A 302 9.89 -3.01 10.96
CA LEU A 302 9.37 -1.77 10.40
C LEU A 302 9.14 -1.91 8.88
N GLN A 303 8.08 -2.60 8.48
CA GLN A 303 7.76 -2.78 7.08
C GLN A 303 7.17 -1.46 6.61
N SER A 304 7.84 -0.82 5.67
CA SER A 304 7.31 0.37 5.05
C SER A 304 6.01 0.06 4.28
N VAL A 305 5.08 1.01 4.26
CA VAL A 305 3.88 0.90 3.41
C VAL A 305 4.24 1.21 1.96
N ALA A 306 5.26 2.03 1.70
CA ALA A 306 5.53 2.61 0.39
C ALA A 306 6.97 2.42 -0.11
N ARG A 307 7.82 1.70 0.63
CA ARG A 307 9.23 1.51 0.30
C ARG A 307 9.65 0.06 0.53
N ILE A 308 10.66 -0.38 -0.19
CA ILE A 308 11.32 -1.65 0.11
C ILE A 308 12.82 -1.45 0.31
N THR A 309 13.45 -2.37 1.03
CA THR A 309 14.89 -2.33 1.35
C THR A 309 15.77 -3.04 0.33
N ASN A 310 15.18 -3.54 -0.78
CA ASN A 310 15.92 -4.24 -1.81
C ASN A 310 16.89 -3.27 -2.53
N PRO A 311 18.23 -3.48 -2.43
CA PRO A 311 19.21 -2.57 -3.03
C PRO A 311 19.09 -2.43 -4.55
N GLN A 312 18.60 -3.47 -5.24
CA GLN A 312 18.50 -3.50 -6.70
C GLN A 312 17.50 -2.48 -7.26
N ILE A 313 16.53 -2.04 -6.46
CA ILE A 313 15.51 -1.09 -6.89
C ILE A 313 15.47 0.18 -6.04
N GLN A 314 16.53 0.43 -5.27
CA GLN A 314 16.62 1.61 -4.42
C GLN A 314 16.54 2.92 -5.22
N ASN A 315 17.08 2.93 -6.44
CA ASN A 315 17.02 4.05 -7.38
C ASN A 315 15.59 4.31 -7.93
N LEU A 316 14.68 3.34 -7.82
CA LEU A 316 13.29 3.49 -8.21
C LEU A 316 12.43 4.10 -7.11
N MET A 317 12.89 4.13 -5.86
CA MET A 317 12.09 4.62 -4.74
C MET A 317 11.80 6.12 -4.85
N PRO A 318 10.61 6.57 -4.40
CA PRO A 318 10.30 8.00 -4.28
C PRO A 318 11.21 8.67 -3.23
N PRO A 319 11.35 10.00 -3.23
CA PRO A 319 12.01 10.70 -2.12
C PRO A 319 11.22 10.51 -0.82
N ARG A 320 11.95 10.50 0.30
CA ARG A 320 11.40 10.16 1.64
C ARG A 320 10.38 11.17 2.13
N ASN A 321 9.24 10.68 2.60
CA ASN A 321 8.23 11.49 3.28
C ASN A 321 8.55 11.71 4.78
N THR A 322 9.61 11.09 5.30
CA THR A 322 10.06 11.24 6.69
C THR A 322 11.50 11.73 6.71
N LEU A 323 11.73 12.89 7.33
CA LEU A 323 13.03 13.47 7.55
C LEU A 323 13.44 13.27 9.01
N ARG A 324 14.68 12.83 9.22
CA ARG A 324 15.25 12.58 10.55
C ARG A 324 16.47 13.46 10.71
N GLN A 325 16.48 14.25 11.78
CA GLN A 325 17.60 15.11 12.13
C GLN A 325 18.14 14.71 13.50
N PRO A 326 19.41 14.24 13.60
CA PRO A 326 20.05 14.08 14.89
C PRO A 326 20.24 15.44 15.55
N VAL A 327 19.94 15.51 16.84
CA VAL A 327 20.05 16.68 17.71
C VAL A 327 20.89 16.27 18.92
N ARG A 328 22.01 16.96 19.11
CA ARG A 328 22.84 16.76 20.29
C ARG A 328 22.29 17.52 21.48
N VAL A 329 22.25 16.86 22.62
CA VAL A 329 21.62 17.35 23.85
C VAL A 329 22.54 17.04 25.02
N SER A 330 22.69 17.99 25.95
CA SER A 330 23.62 17.87 27.08
C SER A 330 23.06 16.97 28.18
N ASP A 331 21.83 17.29 28.59
CA ASP A 331 20.97 16.55 29.52
C ASP A 331 19.56 16.64 28.94
N TRP A 332 18.80 15.54 28.97
CA TRP A 332 17.44 15.53 28.46
C TRP A 332 16.58 14.56 29.23
N ASP A 333 15.31 14.93 29.39
CA ASP A 333 14.24 14.01 29.67
C ASP A 333 13.14 14.17 28.60
N ALA A 334 12.28 13.17 28.48
CA ALA A 334 11.25 13.16 27.46
C ALA A 334 10.26 14.34 27.60
N GLU A 335 9.98 14.79 28.82
CA GLU A 335 9.06 15.90 29.06
C GLU A 335 9.68 17.24 28.65
N HIS A 336 10.93 17.49 29.01
CA HIS A 336 11.71 18.64 28.58
C HIS A 336 11.77 18.74 27.05
N LEU A 337 12.14 17.66 26.36
CA LEU A 337 12.21 17.64 24.89
C LEU A 337 10.84 17.91 24.24
N ASN A 338 9.76 17.38 24.82
CA ASN A 338 8.40 17.62 24.35
C ASN A 338 7.98 19.08 24.55
N ASN A 339 8.33 19.68 25.70
CA ASN A 339 8.04 21.08 25.99
C ASN A 339 8.80 22.03 25.04
N VAL A 340 10.07 21.73 24.77
CA VAL A 340 10.87 22.48 23.78
C VAL A 340 10.24 22.38 22.40
N LEU A 341 9.90 21.18 21.95
CA LEU A 341 9.27 20.98 20.63
C LEU A 341 7.93 21.72 20.54
N ALA A 342 7.06 21.60 21.55
CA ALA A 342 5.78 22.31 21.60
C ALA A 342 5.96 23.82 21.52
N SER A 343 6.91 24.38 22.28
CA SER A 343 7.22 25.82 22.28
C SER A 343 7.74 26.29 20.92
N VAL A 344 8.67 25.55 20.31
CA VAL A 344 9.20 25.87 18.98
C VAL A 344 8.09 25.86 17.93
N LEU A 345 7.23 24.84 17.94
CA LEU A 345 6.13 24.71 17.00
C LEU A 345 5.09 25.84 17.17
N ALA A 346 4.73 26.17 18.41
CA ALA A 346 3.80 27.26 18.72
C ALA A 346 4.34 28.64 18.30
N ALA A 347 5.67 28.82 18.27
CA ALA A 347 6.30 30.06 17.83
C ALA A 347 6.33 30.24 16.30
N VAL A 348 5.97 29.23 15.51
CA VAL A 348 5.88 29.36 14.05
C VAL A 348 4.52 29.98 13.69
N GLU A 349 4.54 31.27 13.34
CA GLU A 349 3.36 32.01 12.88
C GLU A 349 2.64 31.29 11.72
N GLY A 350 1.30 31.33 11.71
CA GLY A 350 0.51 30.71 10.66
C GLY A 350 0.44 29.18 10.74
N THR A 351 0.74 28.62 11.91
CA THR A 351 0.56 27.19 12.20
C THR A 351 -0.42 26.98 13.36
N ARG A 352 -1.15 25.87 13.29
CA ARG A 352 -1.95 25.32 14.39
C ARG A 352 -1.36 23.99 14.77
N VAL A 353 -1.08 23.80 16.06
CA VAL A 353 -0.48 22.57 16.59
C VAL A 353 -1.54 21.81 17.37
N ALA A 354 -1.63 20.51 17.13
CA ALA A 354 -2.42 19.58 17.93
C ALA A 354 -1.48 18.54 18.52
N GLN A 355 -1.63 18.27 19.81
CA GLN A 355 -0.87 17.25 20.51
C GLN A 355 -1.66 15.94 20.50
N LEU A 356 -1.00 14.84 20.18
CA LEU A 356 -1.52 13.49 20.32
C LEU A 356 -0.87 12.86 21.55
N GLU A 357 -1.70 12.26 22.41
CA GLU A 357 -1.22 11.55 23.59
C GLU A 357 -0.28 10.41 23.17
N GLY A 358 0.85 10.30 23.87
CA GLY A 358 1.85 9.27 23.65
C GLY A 358 1.73 8.13 24.67
N SER A 359 2.27 6.96 24.31
CA SER A 359 2.49 5.83 25.22
C SER A 359 3.96 5.79 25.66
N THR A 360 4.30 4.91 26.60
CA THR A 360 5.69 4.65 27.00
C THR A 360 6.58 4.19 25.83
N GLU A 361 6.00 3.51 24.83
CA GLU A 361 6.70 3.05 23.62
C GLU A 361 6.71 4.10 22.48
N ASN A 362 5.89 5.15 22.58
CA ASN A 362 5.75 6.13 21.51
C ASN A 362 5.54 7.53 22.11
N PRO A 363 6.60 8.37 22.20
CA PRO A 363 6.51 9.66 22.87
C PRO A 363 5.46 10.57 22.22
N ARG A 364 4.99 11.56 22.98
CA ARG A 364 4.03 12.58 22.53
C ARG A 364 4.38 13.05 21.12
N SER A 365 3.41 12.95 20.21
CA SER A 365 3.57 13.41 18.84
C SER A 365 2.76 14.68 18.62
N PHE A 366 3.26 15.56 17.76
CA PHE A 366 2.64 16.83 17.43
C PHE A 366 2.24 16.82 15.97
N VAL A 367 0.97 17.09 15.69
CA VAL A 367 0.48 17.33 14.34
C VAL A 367 0.41 18.83 14.11
N VAL A 368 1.14 19.31 13.12
CA VAL A 368 1.20 20.72 12.75
C VAL A 368 0.46 20.94 11.46
N TYR A 369 -0.48 21.87 11.49
CA TYR A 369 -1.25 22.35 10.34
C TYR A 369 -0.75 23.75 9.99
N ALA A 370 -0.06 23.89 8.88
CA ALA A 370 0.43 25.19 8.41
C ALA A 370 -0.48 25.73 7.30
N SER A 371 -1.09 26.89 7.54
CA SER A 371 -1.98 27.59 6.59
C SER A 371 -1.25 28.68 5.78
N SER A 372 -0.05 29.07 6.19
CA SER A 372 0.77 30.07 5.50
C SER A 372 2.26 29.81 5.67
N ASN A 373 3.05 30.07 4.63
CA ASN A 373 4.51 29.92 4.68
C ASN A 373 5.17 31.13 5.36
N THR A 374 5.60 30.96 6.60
CA THR A 374 6.33 31.98 7.40
C THR A 374 7.79 31.60 7.67
N TRP A 375 8.18 30.35 7.42
CA TRP A 375 9.49 29.81 7.76
C TRP A 375 10.53 29.93 6.65
N SER A 376 10.10 29.97 5.38
CA SER A 376 11.03 30.02 4.25
C SER A 376 11.85 31.31 4.25
N ARG A 377 13.04 31.27 3.62
CA ARG A 377 13.90 32.46 3.52
C ARG A 377 13.21 33.59 2.74
N ALA A 378 12.48 33.24 1.67
CA ALA A 378 11.73 34.18 0.86
C ALA A 378 10.60 34.85 1.67
N ALA A 379 9.80 34.06 2.41
CA ALA A 379 8.73 34.58 3.25
C ALA A 379 9.24 35.54 4.32
N ARG A 380 10.29 35.14 5.07
CA ARG A 380 10.89 35.99 6.11
C ARG A 380 11.49 37.29 5.56
N ARG A 381 12.06 37.27 4.35
CA ARG A 381 12.55 38.50 3.70
C ARG A 381 11.40 39.42 3.29
N LYS A 382 10.31 38.86 2.76
CA LYS A 382 9.12 39.62 2.37
C LYS A 382 8.45 40.29 3.57
N GLN A 383 8.26 39.55 4.68
CA GLN A 383 7.67 40.08 5.91
C GLN A 383 8.50 41.22 6.54
N LYS A 384 9.85 41.16 6.40
CA LYS A 384 10.73 42.26 6.81
C LYS A 384 10.65 43.49 5.91
N ARG A 385 10.35 43.31 4.62
CA ARG A 385 10.27 44.41 3.66
C ARG A 385 8.93 45.13 3.74
N ASP A 386 7.84 44.38 3.91
CA ASP A 386 6.47 44.89 3.91
C ASP A 386 5.72 44.43 5.18
N PRO A 387 6.06 44.99 6.36
CA PRO A 387 5.40 44.64 7.62
C PRO A 387 3.93 45.06 7.58
N GLY A 388 3.01 44.08 7.64
CA GLY A 388 1.56 44.28 7.61
C GLY A 388 0.84 43.77 6.36
N GLN A 389 1.58 43.33 5.33
CA GLN A 389 0.96 42.64 4.19
C GLN A 389 0.63 41.19 4.57
N ALA A 390 -0.57 40.72 4.22
CA ALA A 390 -1.01 39.36 4.52
C ALA A 390 0.02 38.31 4.02
N PRO A 391 0.21 37.19 4.75
CA PRO A 391 1.14 36.14 4.36
C PRO A 391 0.94 35.71 2.90
N ALA A 392 2.05 35.40 2.22
CA ALA A 392 1.98 34.91 0.85
C ALA A 392 1.33 33.50 0.79
N ALA A 393 0.42 33.33 -0.19
CA ALA A 393 -0.30 32.10 -0.61
C ALA A 393 -0.82 31.18 0.50
N GLU A 394 -2.10 30.84 0.45
CA GLU A 394 -2.68 29.81 1.32
C GLU A 394 -1.94 28.49 1.09
N VAL A 395 -1.31 27.98 2.15
CA VAL A 395 -0.58 26.71 2.14
C VAL A 395 -1.45 25.67 2.80
N ASN A 396 -1.43 24.45 2.27
CA ASN A 396 -1.96 23.28 2.97
C ASN A 396 -0.81 22.29 3.19
N LEU A 397 -0.13 22.43 4.32
CA LEU A 397 0.94 21.53 4.76
C LEU A 397 0.57 20.97 6.13
N VAL A 398 0.55 19.64 6.24
CA VAL A 398 0.37 18.93 7.50
C VAL A 398 1.59 18.05 7.74
N CYS A 399 2.20 18.20 8.91
CA CYS A 399 3.36 17.42 9.34
C CYS A 399 3.07 16.76 10.68
N SER A 400 3.64 15.58 10.91
CA SER A 400 3.73 14.96 12.23
C SER A 400 5.17 15.03 12.71
N LEU A 401 5.39 15.47 13.94
CA LEU A 401 6.71 15.60 14.55
C LEU A 401 6.75 14.88 15.89
N ARG A 402 7.86 14.16 16.12
CA ARG A 402 8.13 13.50 17.40
C ARG A 402 9.64 13.33 17.59
N TRP A 403 10.01 13.05 18.83
CA TRP A 403 11.34 12.57 19.16
C TRP A 403 11.42 11.05 18.99
N ILE A 404 12.52 10.57 18.44
CA ILE A 404 12.95 9.18 18.52
C ILE A 404 14.08 9.16 19.53
N LEU A 405 13.83 8.51 20.66
CA LEU A 405 14.77 8.36 21.75
C LEU A 405 15.64 7.11 21.53
N PRO A 406 16.91 7.12 21.96
CA PRO A 406 17.74 5.92 21.93
C PRO A 406 17.13 4.80 22.79
N ASP A 407 17.40 3.55 22.40
CA ASP A 407 16.97 2.36 23.12
C ASP A 407 17.59 2.36 24.53
N PRO A 408 16.79 2.26 25.62
CA PRO A 408 17.32 2.25 26.98
C PRO A 408 18.30 1.09 27.27
N ASP A 409 18.26 0.00 26.50
CA ASP A 409 19.12 -1.18 26.68
C ASP A 409 20.42 -1.16 25.85
N ALA A 410 20.66 -0.11 25.06
CA ALA A 410 21.93 0.07 24.35
C ALA A 410 23.08 0.42 25.32
N ASP A 411 24.34 0.23 24.94
CA ASP A 411 25.51 0.46 25.80
C ASP A 411 25.65 1.91 26.31
N SER A 412 25.58 2.06 27.64
CA SER A 412 25.45 3.29 28.43
C SER A 412 26.42 4.45 28.15
N GLU A 413 27.58 4.21 27.53
CA GLU A 413 28.56 5.27 27.25
C GLU A 413 28.19 6.16 26.05
N SER A 414 27.22 5.74 25.22
CA SER A 414 26.77 6.49 24.03
C SER A 414 25.35 7.08 24.13
N LEU A 415 24.52 6.64 25.10
CA LEU A 415 23.09 6.99 25.18
C LEU A 415 22.79 8.44 25.56
N GLY A 416 23.76 9.15 26.15
CA GLY A 416 23.47 10.41 26.84
C GLY A 416 23.34 11.65 25.96
N ARG A 417 23.69 11.61 24.66
CA ARG A 417 24.02 12.86 23.94
C ARG A 417 23.37 13.10 22.59
N GLU A 418 22.64 12.16 22.02
CA GLU A 418 22.03 12.35 20.70
C GLU A 418 20.62 11.75 20.64
N VAL A 419 19.64 12.60 20.35
CA VAL A 419 18.25 12.23 20.09
C VAL A 419 17.90 12.58 18.64
N THR A 420 16.94 11.90 18.04
CA THR A 420 16.53 12.19 16.66
C THR A 420 15.18 12.90 16.62
N LEU A 421 15.12 14.08 16.00
CA LEU A 421 13.85 14.71 15.66
C LEU A 421 13.36 14.11 14.34
N GLU A 422 12.19 13.47 14.37
CA GLU A 422 11.51 12.94 13.19
C GLU A 422 10.41 13.92 12.77
N CYS A 423 10.41 14.29 11.48
CA CYS A 423 9.37 15.09 10.85
C CYS A 423 8.83 14.33 9.64
N GLN A 424 7.57 13.92 9.72
CA GLN A 424 6.85 13.21 8.67
C GLN A 424 5.91 14.16 7.92
N TRP A 425 5.99 14.14 6.59
CA TRP A 425 5.03 14.79 5.70
C TRP A 425 3.74 13.97 5.66
N VAL A 426 2.64 14.54 6.15
CA VAL A 426 1.33 13.87 6.23
C VAL A 426 0.41 14.34 5.10
N ARG A 427 0.32 15.67 4.89
CA ARG A 427 -0.43 16.25 3.76
C ARG A 427 0.30 17.43 3.13
N GLY A 428 0.12 17.61 1.83
CA GLY A 428 0.56 18.77 1.05
C GLY A 428 1.09 18.37 -0.31
N LYS A 429 1.25 19.35 -1.20
CA LYS A 429 1.70 19.11 -2.59
C LYS A 429 3.12 19.58 -2.88
N ASP A 430 3.63 20.55 -2.12
CA ASP A 430 4.95 21.14 -2.34
C ASP A 430 6.00 20.53 -1.39
N ARG A 431 6.91 19.72 -1.97
CA ARG A 431 8.01 19.09 -1.25
C ARG A 431 9.03 20.11 -0.71
N SER A 432 9.36 21.13 -1.50
CA SER A 432 10.33 22.16 -1.08
C SER A 432 9.83 22.91 0.15
N LEU A 433 8.51 23.12 0.22
CA LEU A 433 7.85 23.73 1.36
C LEU A 433 7.92 22.86 2.62
N PHE A 434 7.68 21.55 2.49
CA PHE A 434 7.85 20.56 3.57
C PHE A 434 9.29 20.49 4.07
N GLU A 435 10.27 20.32 3.18
CA GLU A 435 11.69 20.25 3.53
C GLU A 435 12.16 21.54 4.21
N GLY A 436 11.71 22.69 3.70
CA GLY A 436 11.97 23.98 4.32
C GLY A 436 11.37 24.09 5.72
N PHE A 437 10.18 23.53 5.96
CA PHE A 437 9.53 23.52 7.27
C PHE A 437 10.31 22.65 8.26
N ALA A 438 10.59 21.40 7.87
CA ALA A 438 11.35 20.46 8.68
C ALA A 438 12.73 21.02 9.05
N SER A 439 13.47 21.56 8.08
CA SER A 439 14.77 22.20 8.32
C SER A 439 14.68 23.40 9.26
N HIS A 440 13.63 24.23 9.13
CA HIS A 440 13.42 25.38 10.00
C HIS A 440 13.18 24.94 11.45
N VAL A 441 12.26 24.01 11.67
CA VAL A 441 11.91 23.51 13.00
C VAL A 441 13.12 22.82 13.63
N SER A 442 13.78 21.92 12.90
CA SER A 442 14.99 21.25 13.39
C SER A 442 16.05 22.22 13.89
N ARG A 443 16.36 23.27 13.11
CA ARG A 443 17.32 24.29 13.54
C ARG A 443 16.86 25.02 14.79
N LYS A 444 15.57 25.36 14.91
CA LYS A 444 15.02 26.06 16.07
C LYS A 444 15.02 25.21 17.33
N VAL A 445 14.75 23.92 17.18
CA VAL A 445 14.86 22.94 18.25
C VAL A 445 16.32 22.80 18.70
N THR A 446 17.28 22.65 17.78
CA THR A 446 18.71 22.62 18.14
C THR A 446 19.17 23.89 18.87
N GLU A 447 18.74 25.07 18.40
CA GLU A 447 19.00 26.36 19.07
C GLU A 447 18.34 26.47 20.47
N ALA A 448 17.26 25.73 20.73
CA ALA A 448 16.50 25.79 21.98
C ALA A 448 17.02 24.81 23.03
N VAL A 449 17.44 23.59 22.63
CA VAL A 449 17.99 22.60 23.57
C VAL A 449 19.45 22.89 23.95
N ALA A 450 20.16 23.71 23.17
CA ALA A 450 21.52 24.14 23.50
C ALA A 450 21.58 25.30 24.51
N ARG A 451 20.44 25.88 24.88
CA ARG A 451 20.31 26.96 25.87
C ARG A 451 19.82 26.40 27.18
#